data_AF-A0A7S0WAB6-F1
#
_entry.id   AF-A0A7S0WAB6-F1
#
_cell.length_a   1.000
_cell.length_b   1.000
_cell.length_c   1.000
_cell.angle_alpha   90.00
_cell.angle_beta   90.00
_cell.angle_gamma   90.00
#
_symmetry.space_group_name_H-M   'P 1'
#
loop_
_entity.id
_entity.type
_entity.pdbx_description
1 polymer ?
#
loop_
_entity_poly.entity_id
_entity_poly.type
_entity_poly.pdbx_seq_one_letter_code
_entity_poly.pdbx_strand_id
1 'polypeptide(L)'
;AGLPSRAHRFDGSVVSEKGSCIHFRGKYSDGVDEISEAGEVSQPFWRPAEPNSSMPPRAVTQPLNGFTDSHCLWGEFFQALIVRDMKTASKAKKKAERGQRRLHKAMKTGELPPWSPTMFATEDGERWTLKDKFDPRVQQSWLRYIGYRIFE
;
A
#
# COMPACT_ATOMS: atom_id res chain seq x y z
N ALA A 1 29.08 -9.94 23.63
CA ALA A 1 27.97 -9.00 23.33
C ALA A 1 28.08 -8.59 21.86
N GLY A 2 26.99 -8.68 21.08
CA GLY A 2 27.00 -8.26 19.66
C GLY A 2 27.16 -6.75 19.52
N LEU A 3 27.64 -6.28 18.36
CA LEU A 3 27.75 -4.85 18.07
C LEU A 3 26.34 -4.20 18.06
N PRO A 4 26.16 -3.02 18.66
CA PRO A 4 24.89 -2.31 18.63
C PRO A 4 24.55 -1.92 17.19
N SER A 5 23.47 -2.50 16.66
CA SER A 5 23.00 -2.23 15.30
C SER A 5 22.52 -0.79 15.17
N ARG A 6 23.09 -0.07 14.19
CA ARG A 6 22.65 1.27 13.75
C ARG A 6 21.53 1.20 12.70
N ALA A 7 21.05 0.00 12.34
CA ALA A 7 19.94 -0.13 11.42
C ALA A 7 18.71 0.62 11.95
N HIS A 8 17.95 1.22 11.03
CA HIS A 8 16.70 1.95 11.30
C HIS A 8 16.86 3.23 12.13
N ARG A 9 18.09 3.61 12.49
CA ARG A 9 18.36 4.83 13.24
C ARG A 9 18.13 6.04 12.36
N PHE A 10 17.50 7.06 12.94
CA PHE A 10 17.45 8.39 12.37
C PHE A 10 17.67 9.45 13.45
N ASP A 11 18.10 10.62 13.00
CA ASP A 11 18.22 11.84 13.77
C ASP A 11 17.47 12.93 12.98
N GLY A 12 16.68 13.75 13.65
CA GLY A 12 15.84 14.75 13.01
C GLY A 12 15.67 15.99 13.88
N SER A 13 15.21 17.09 13.29
CA SER A 13 14.94 18.33 14.00
C SER A 13 13.77 19.05 13.38
N VAL A 14 12.93 19.65 14.23
CA VAL A 14 11.86 20.55 13.81
C VAL A 14 12.25 21.95 14.22
N VAL A 15 12.43 22.81 13.22
CA VAL A 15 12.75 24.22 13.43
C VAL A 15 11.49 25.03 13.16
N SER A 16 11.03 25.80 14.15
CA SER A 16 9.92 26.72 13.95
C SER A 16 10.38 27.96 13.19
N GLU A 17 9.43 28.67 12.57
CA GLU A 17 9.69 29.97 11.93
C GLU A 17 10.27 31.01 12.91
N LYS A 18 10.02 30.83 14.22
CA LYS A 18 10.55 31.69 15.30
C LYS A 18 11.93 31.25 15.80
N GLY A 19 12.54 30.24 15.17
CA GLY A 19 13.88 29.74 15.49
C GLY A 19 13.94 28.75 16.66
N SER A 20 12.81 28.38 17.28
CA SER A 20 12.82 27.31 18.29
C SER A 20 13.07 25.97 17.62
N CYS A 21 14.00 25.18 18.15
CA CYS A 21 14.38 23.88 17.60
C CYS A 21 14.09 22.76 18.59
N ILE A 22 13.45 21.69 18.11
CA ILE A 22 13.29 20.43 18.86
C ILE A 22 14.04 19.34 18.11
N HIS A 23 14.85 18.57 18.82
CA HIS A 23 15.66 17.49 18.24
C HIS A 23 15.09 16.12 18.61
N PHE A 24 15.18 15.19 17.66
CA PHE A 24 14.71 13.82 17.83
C PHE A 24 15.79 12.82 17.43
N ARG A 25 15.85 11.71 18.17
CA ARG A 25 16.70 10.57 17.84
C ARG A 25 15.95 9.29 18.14
N GLY A 26 16.12 8.28 17.31
CA GLY A 26 15.55 6.98 17.60
C GLY A 26 15.67 6.01 16.46
N LYS A 27 14.84 4.96 16.52
CA LYS A 27 14.66 3.98 15.46
C LYS A 27 13.17 3.88 15.16
N TYR A 28 12.80 3.98 13.89
CA TYR A 28 11.38 3.92 13.51
C TYR A 28 10.71 2.58 13.86
N SER A 29 11.50 1.53 14.11
CA SER A 29 11.02 0.21 14.56
C SER A 29 10.83 0.10 16.07
N ASP A 30 11.52 0.92 16.87
CA ASP A 30 11.67 0.70 18.32
C ASP A 30 11.13 1.87 19.14
N GLY A 31 11.27 3.10 18.65
CA GLY A 31 10.89 4.30 19.38
C GLY A 31 11.67 5.54 18.96
N VAL A 32 11.10 6.69 19.29
CA VAL A 32 11.64 8.02 19.01
C VAL A 32 11.66 8.81 20.31
N ASP A 33 12.81 9.41 20.61
CA ASP A 33 13.02 10.26 21.77
C ASP A 33 13.23 11.70 21.34
N GLU A 34 12.72 12.62 22.15
CA GLU A 34 13.16 14.01 22.11
C GLU A 34 14.49 14.11 22.85
N ILE A 35 15.45 14.78 22.21
CA ILE A 35 16.79 15.00 22.76
C ILE A 35 17.04 16.48 22.99
N SER A 36 17.78 16.80 24.04
CA SER A 36 18.28 18.15 24.29
C SER A 36 19.35 18.54 23.26
N GLU A 37 19.72 19.82 23.22
CA GLU A 37 20.84 20.30 22.40
C GLU A 37 22.18 19.62 22.76
N ALA A 38 22.35 19.23 24.04
CA ALA A 38 23.50 18.47 24.52
C ALA A 38 23.48 16.99 24.06
N GLY A 39 22.41 16.55 23.40
CA GLY A 39 22.24 15.19 22.90
C GLY A 39 21.76 14.18 23.94
N GLU A 40 21.31 14.67 25.10
CA GLU A 40 20.74 13.85 26.17
C GLU A 40 19.26 13.59 25.90
N VAL A 41 18.77 12.41 26.31
CA VAL A 41 17.35 12.08 26.18
C VAL A 41 16.55 12.90 27.18
N SER A 42 15.66 13.75 26.66
CA SER A 42 14.76 14.56 27.48
C SER A 42 13.52 13.74 27.87
N GLN A 43 12.82 13.21 26.86
CA GLN A 43 11.60 12.43 27.08
C GLN A 43 11.28 11.51 25.89
N PRO A 44 10.49 10.44 26.10
CA PRO A 44 9.92 9.65 25.01
C PRO A 44 8.95 10.50 24.16
N PHE A 45 9.15 10.55 22.85
CA PHE A 45 8.23 11.21 21.92
C PHE A 45 7.20 10.23 21.35
N TRP A 46 7.66 9.08 20.88
CA TRP A 46 6.80 8.03 20.33
C TRP A 46 7.38 6.65 20.64
N ARG A 47 6.49 5.67 20.82
CA ARG A 47 6.80 4.25 20.91
C ARG A 47 5.82 3.47 20.05
N PRO A 48 6.26 2.39 19.39
CA PRO A 48 5.34 1.47 18.73
C PRO A 48 4.39 0.89 19.78
N ALA A 49 3.12 0.71 19.41
CA ALA A 49 2.20 -0.04 20.25
C ALA A 49 2.71 -1.48 20.40
N GLU A 50 2.60 -2.03 21.61
CA GLU A 50 2.87 -3.45 21.81
C GLU A 50 1.94 -4.27 20.91
N PRO A 51 2.44 -5.31 20.21
CA PRO A 51 1.59 -6.16 19.42
C PRO A 51 0.53 -6.81 20.33
N ASN A 52 -0.75 -6.49 20.12
CA ASN A 52 -1.86 -7.13 20.83
C ASN A 52 -1.95 -8.65 20.57
N SER A 53 -1.17 -9.16 19.61
CA SER A 53 -1.04 -10.57 19.27
C SER A 53 0.32 -10.84 18.62
N SER A 54 0.85 -12.04 18.79
CA SER A 54 1.97 -12.55 17.98
C SER A 54 1.58 -12.77 16.50
N MET A 55 0.28 -12.74 16.20
CA MET A 55 -0.21 -12.80 14.83
C MET A 55 -0.21 -11.41 14.20
N PRO A 56 0.36 -11.25 12.99
CA PRO A 56 0.30 -9.98 12.29
C PRO A 56 -1.17 -9.59 12.06
N PRO A 57 -1.50 -8.28 12.11
CA PRO A 57 -2.86 -7.81 11.88
C PRO A 57 -3.34 -8.32 10.52
N ARG A 58 -4.46 -9.05 10.53
CA ARG A 58 -5.17 -9.39 9.30
C ARG A 58 -5.90 -8.12 8.87
N ALA A 59 -5.60 -7.61 7.68
CA ALA A 59 -6.41 -6.58 7.07
C ALA A 59 -7.83 -7.15 6.89
N VAL A 60 -8.75 -6.79 7.78
CA VAL A 60 -10.17 -7.11 7.63
C VAL A 60 -10.73 -6.05 6.67
N THR A 61 -10.45 -6.20 5.38
CA THR A 61 -11.08 -5.36 4.37
C THR A 61 -12.50 -5.88 4.16
N GLN A 62 -13.51 -5.12 4.61
CA GLN A 62 -14.80 -5.21 3.96
C GLN A 62 -14.59 -4.75 2.51
N PRO A 63 -14.98 -5.53 1.50
CA PRO A 63 -14.85 -5.10 0.12
C PRO A 63 -15.75 -3.87 -0.08
N LEU A 64 -15.14 -2.69 -0.18
CA LEU A 64 -15.85 -1.41 -0.31
C LEU A 64 -16.53 -1.29 -1.68
N ASN A 65 -16.08 -2.07 -2.66
CA ASN A 65 -16.55 -2.06 -4.03
C ASN A 65 -16.00 -3.29 -4.77
N GLY A 66 -16.91 -4.06 -5.36
CA GLY A 66 -16.62 -5.39 -5.91
C GLY A 66 -15.44 -5.47 -6.87
N PHE A 67 -14.89 -6.68 -6.98
CA PHE A 67 -13.95 -7.19 -7.98
C PHE A 67 -12.61 -6.46 -8.17
N THR A 68 -12.54 -5.12 -8.20
CA THR A 68 -11.31 -4.31 -8.32
C THR A 68 -10.54 -4.13 -7.01
N ASP A 69 -11.12 -4.52 -5.87
CA ASP A 69 -10.42 -4.56 -4.58
C ASP A 69 -9.23 -5.51 -4.66
N SER A 70 -8.08 -5.10 -4.12
CA SER A 70 -6.86 -5.91 -4.04
C SER A 70 -7.13 -7.30 -3.46
N HIS A 71 -8.01 -7.42 -2.46
CA HIS A 71 -8.34 -8.71 -1.86
C HIS A 71 -9.19 -9.59 -2.77
N CYS A 72 -10.07 -9.01 -3.59
CA CYS A 72 -10.84 -9.76 -4.59
C CYS A 72 -9.96 -10.21 -5.76
N LEU A 73 -9.07 -9.33 -6.23
CA LEU A 73 -8.16 -9.60 -7.35
C LEU A 73 -7.09 -10.65 -6.98
N TRP A 74 -6.50 -10.52 -5.79
CA TRP A 74 -5.36 -11.31 -5.36
C TRP A 74 -5.69 -12.36 -4.29
N GLY A 75 -6.97 -12.59 -3.98
CA GLY A 75 -7.40 -13.50 -2.92
C GLY A 75 -6.81 -14.90 -3.05
N GLU A 76 -6.96 -15.53 -4.22
CA GLU A 76 -6.39 -16.87 -4.50
C GLU A 76 -4.86 -16.86 -4.37
N PHE A 77 -4.20 -15.80 -4.83
CA PHE A 77 -2.75 -15.64 -4.75
C PHE A 77 -2.28 -15.55 -3.30
N PHE A 78 -2.91 -14.71 -2.48
CA PHE A 78 -2.55 -14.54 -1.07
C PHE A 78 -2.84 -15.80 -0.25
N GLN A 79 -3.98 -16.47 -0.48
CA GLN A 79 -4.29 -17.74 0.18
C GLN A 79 -3.23 -18.80 -0.13
N ALA A 80 -2.83 -18.92 -1.40
CA ALA A 80 -1.77 -19.85 -1.80
C ALA A 80 -0.41 -19.51 -1.17
N LEU A 81 -0.06 -18.23 -1.05
CA LEU A 81 1.17 -17.81 -0.36
C LEU A 81 1.16 -18.14 1.13
N ILE A 82 0.02 -17.95 1.82
CA ILE A 82 -0.12 -18.24 3.26
C ILE A 82 0.15 -19.73 3.54
N VAL A 83 -0.36 -20.63 2.69
CA VAL A 83 -0.13 -22.08 2.81
C VAL A 83 1.14 -22.56 2.10
N ARG A 84 1.95 -21.64 1.56
CA ARG A 84 3.19 -21.90 0.81
C ARG A 84 3.04 -22.75 -0.46
N ASP A 85 1.85 -22.76 -1.07
CA ASP A 85 1.62 -23.38 -2.37
C ASP A 85 2.08 -22.45 -3.51
N MET A 86 3.37 -22.53 -3.83
CA MET A 86 3.98 -21.68 -4.86
C MET A 86 3.47 -21.99 -6.27
N LYS A 87 2.95 -23.19 -6.53
CA LYS A 87 2.43 -23.58 -7.84
C LYS A 87 1.10 -22.88 -8.09
N THR A 88 0.19 -22.94 -7.12
CA THR A 88 -1.11 -22.26 -7.18
C THR A 88 -0.92 -20.74 -7.18
N ALA A 89 -0.03 -20.21 -6.32
CA ALA A 89 0.30 -18.78 -6.32
C ALA A 89 0.80 -18.30 -7.69
N SER A 90 1.71 -19.04 -8.32
CA SER A 90 2.23 -18.71 -9.66
C SER A 90 1.14 -18.74 -10.73
N LYS A 91 0.20 -19.70 -10.65
CA LYS A 91 -0.92 -19.81 -11.59
C LYS A 91 -1.89 -18.63 -11.44
N ALA A 92 -2.27 -18.30 -10.21
CA ALA A 92 -3.14 -17.17 -9.88
C ALA A 92 -2.53 -15.83 -10.34
N LYS A 93 -1.24 -15.60 -10.07
CA LYS A 93 -0.52 -14.40 -10.55
C LYS A 93 -0.54 -14.28 -12.08
N LYS A 94 -0.20 -15.35 -12.79
CA LYS A 94 -0.22 -15.37 -14.27
C LYS A 94 -1.61 -15.11 -14.83
N LYS A 95 -2.66 -15.57 -14.14
CA LYS A 95 -4.06 -15.40 -14.53
C LYS A 95 -4.47 -13.93 -14.49
N ALA A 96 -4.24 -13.24 -13.36
CA ALA A 96 -4.52 -11.82 -13.19
C ALA A 96 -3.76 -10.96 -14.21
N GLU A 97 -2.45 -11.17 -14.37
CA GLU A 97 -1.63 -10.41 -15.31
C GLU A 97 -2.02 -10.63 -16.79
N ARG A 98 -2.44 -11.86 -17.15
CA ARG A 98 -2.97 -12.12 -18.51
C ARG A 98 -4.25 -11.35 -18.75
N GLY A 99 -5.14 -11.26 -17.75
CA GLY A 99 -6.34 -10.43 -17.82
C GLY A 99 -5.99 -8.97 -18.08
N GLN A 100 -5.04 -8.41 -17.31
CA GLN A 100 -4.57 -7.04 -17.46
C GLN A 100 -3.96 -6.78 -18.86
N ARG A 101 -3.14 -7.70 -19.38
CA ARG A 101 -2.57 -7.56 -20.74
C ARG A 101 -3.64 -7.55 -21.82
N ARG A 102 -4.70 -8.35 -21.67
CA ARG A 102 -5.82 -8.38 -22.64
C ARG A 102 -6.65 -7.10 -22.57
N LEU A 103 -6.92 -6.61 -21.36
CA LEU A 103 -7.59 -5.32 -21.15
C LEU A 103 -6.80 -4.19 -21.83
N HIS A 104 -5.49 -4.14 -21.61
CA HIS A 104 -4.61 -3.15 -22.24
C HIS A 104 -4.59 -3.26 -23.76
N LYS A 105 -4.59 -4.49 -24.29
CA LYS A 105 -4.67 -4.71 -25.74
C LYS A 105 -6.00 -4.16 -26.30
N ALA A 106 -7.12 -4.45 -25.65
CA ALA A 106 -8.44 -3.97 -26.08
C ALA A 106 -8.53 -2.43 -26.09
N MET A 107 -7.90 -1.76 -25.12
CA MET A 107 -7.79 -0.30 -25.09
C MET A 107 -6.93 0.23 -26.25
N LYS A 108 -5.79 -0.40 -26.52
CA LYS A 108 -4.91 0.00 -27.64
C LYS A 108 -5.53 -0.20 -29.01
N THR A 109 -6.35 -1.24 -29.18
CA THR A 109 -6.99 -1.55 -30.46
C THR A 109 -8.31 -0.81 -30.67
N GLY A 110 -8.72 0.05 -29.72
CA GLY A 110 -9.98 0.80 -29.80
C GLY A 110 -11.24 -0.03 -29.55
N GLU A 111 -11.12 -1.29 -29.08
CA GLU A 111 -12.28 -2.08 -28.63
C GLU A 111 -12.88 -1.46 -27.35
N LEU A 112 -12.02 -0.87 -26.51
CA LEU A 112 -12.40 -0.17 -25.30
C LEU A 112 -11.87 1.27 -25.33
N PRO A 113 -12.55 2.22 -24.67
CA PRO A 113 -11.99 3.54 -24.44
C PRO A 113 -10.69 3.45 -23.62
N PRO A 114 -9.80 4.45 -23.73
CA PRO A 114 -8.61 4.54 -22.89
C PRO A 114 -8.96 4.43 -21.40
N TRP A 115 -8.07 3.79 -20.63
CA TRP A 115 -8.27 3.68 -19.19
C TRP A 115 -8.16 5.05 -18.51
N SER A 116 -9.09 5.31 -17.59
CA SER A 116 -9.04 6.42 -16.66
C SER A 116 -9.27 5.91 -15.23
N PRO A 117 -8.63 6.46 -14.19
CA PRO A 117 -8.92 6.04 -12.82
C PRO A 117 -10.35 6.40 -12.38
N THR A 118 -10.95 5.55 -11.55
CA THR A 118 -12.35 5.67 -11.12
C THR A 118 -12.58 6.68 -9.98
N MET A 119 -11.59 6.83 -9.10
CA MET A 119 -11.68 7.67 -7.89
C MET A 119 -10.67 8.81 -7.86
N PHE A 120 -9.71 8.84 -8.79
CA PHE A 120 -8.64 9.85 -8.79
C PHE A 120 -8.61 10.60 -10.11
N ALA A 121 -8.33 11.90 -10.04
CA ALA A 121 -8.05 12.77 -11.17
C ALA A 121 -6.68 13.42 -11.00
N THR A 122 -6.11 13.87 -12.11
CA THR A 122 -4.88 14.65 -12.13
C THR A 122 -4.99 15.71 -13.22
N GLU A 123 -4.44 16.89 -12.97
CA GLU A 123 -4.39 18.00 -13.93
C GLU A 123 -3.06 18.02 -14.68
N ASP A 124 -1.97 17.64 -14.00
CA ASP A 124 -0.58 17.71 -14.47
C ASP A 124 0.06 16.34 -14.73
N GLY A 125 -0.62 15.24 -14.36
CA GLY A 125 -0.08 13.88 -14.46
C GLY A 125 0.79 13.46 -13.26
N GLU A 126 1.10 14.39 -12.36
CA GLU A 126 2.00 14.16 -11.23
C GLU A 126 1.22 14.07 -9.92
N ARG A 127 0.27 14.99 -9.70
CA ARG A 127 -0.54 15.06 -8.49
C ARG A 127 -1.92 14.48 -8.73
N TRP A 128 -2.25 13.47 -7.94
CA TRP A 128 -3.55 12.81 -7.96
C TRP A 128 -4.41 13.26 -6.78
N THR A 129 -5.63 13.73 -7.07
CA THR A 129 -6.62 14.13 -6.07
C THR A 129 -7.83 13.21 -6.11
N LEU A 130 -8.48 13.06 -4.96
CA LEU A 130 -9.72 12.29 -4.85
C LEU A 130 -10.83 13.04 -5.61
N LYS A 131 -11.56 12.33 -6.46
CA LYS A 131 -12.74 12.84 -7.16
C LYS A 131 -13.92 12.95 -6.20
N ASP A 132 -14.78 13.94 -6.44
CA ASP A 132 -16.05 14.07 -5.72
C ASP A 132 -17.02 12.91 -5.96
N LYS A 133 -16.89 12.24 -7.12
CA LYS A 133 -17.77 11.14 -7.54
C LYS A 133 -16.97 9.98 -8.12
N PHE A 134 -17.42 8.78 -7.78
CA PHE A 134 -16.94 7.53 -8.38
C PHE A 134 -17.38 7.41 -9.85
N ASP A 135 -16.46 7.04 -10.73
CA ASP A 135 -16.77 6.72 -12.14
C ASP A 135 -16.92 5.20 -12.36
N PRO A 136 -18.14 4.68 -12.55
CA PRO A 136 -18.38 3.25 -12.69
C PRO A 136 -18.04 2.68 -14.07
N ARG A 137 -17.79 3.52 -15.09
CA ARG A 137 -17.63 3.07 -16.48
C ARG A 137 -16.45 2.12 -16.66
N VAL A 138 -15.42 2.29 -15.85
CA VAL A 138 -14.19 1.50 -15.87
C VAL A 138 -14.40 0.10 -15.26
N GLN A 139 -15.33 -0.05 -14.31
CA GLN A 139 -15.57 -1.33 -13.64
C GLN A 139 -16.09 -2.41 -14.59
N GLN A 140 -16.99 -2.08 -15.52
CA GLN A 140 -17.56 -3.07 -16.43
C GLN A 140 -16.49 -3.71 -17.34
N SER A 141 -15.59 -2.88 -17.88
CA SER A 141 -14.45 -3.36 -18.67
C SER A 141 -13.50 -4.20 -17.82
N TRP A 142 -13.22 -3.77 -16.59
CA TRP A 142 -12.38 -4.53 -15.68
C TRP A 142 -12.97 -5.90 -15.32
N LEU A 143 -14.27 -5.96 -15.05
CA LEU A 143 -15.02 -7.20 -14.78
C LEU A 143 -14.92 -8.17 -15.96
N ARG A 144 -15.16 -7.69 -17.18
CA ARG A 144 -15.12 -8.50 -18.41
C ARG A 144 -13.76 -9.16 -18.65
N TYR A 145 -12.66 -8.44 -18.43
CA TYR A 145 -11.33 -8.92 -18.81
C TYR A 145 -10.53 -9.55 -17.67
N ILE A 146 -10.80 -9.14 -16.43
CA ILE A 146 -10.05 -9.54 -15.25
C ILE A 146 -10.98 -10.24 -14.25
N GLY A 147 -12.06 -9.56 -13.83
CA GLY A 147 -13.00 -10.03 -12.80
C GLY A 147 -13.51 -11.45 -13.07
N TYR A 148 -14.31 -11.68 -14.11
CA TYR A 148 -14.89 -13.00 -14.39
C TYR A 148 -13.84 -14.09 -14.52
N ARG A 149 -12.69 -13.77 -15.13
CA ARG A 149 -11.62 -14.76 -15.28
C ARG A 149 -11.10 -15.21 -13.94
N ILE A 150 -10.89 -14.32 -12.96
CA ILE A 150 -10.36 -14.69 -11.65
C ILE A 150 -11.26 -15.70 -10.94
N PHE A 151 -12.57 -15.63 -11.16
CA PHE A 151 -13.56 -16.53 -10.55
C PHE A 151 -13.93 -17.76 -11.41
N GLU A 152 -13.41 -17.89 -12.64
CA GLU A 152 -13.44 -19.12 -13.47
C GLU A 152 -12.36 -20.13 -13.08
#